data_AF-A0A7X8V7N8-F1
#
_entry.id   AF-A0A7X8V7N8-F1
#
_cell.length_a   1.000
_cell.length_b   1.000
_cell.length_c   1.000
_cell.angle_alpha   90.00
_cell.angle_beta   90.00
_cell.angle_gamma   90.00
#
_symmetry.space_group_name_H-M   'P 1'
#
loop_
_entity.id
_entity.type
_entity.pdbx_description
1 polymer ?
#
loop_
_entity_poly.entity_id
_entity_poly.type
_entity_poly.pdbx_seq_one_letter_code
_entity_poly.pdbx_strand_id
1 'polypeptide(L)'
;MNRVKIFRPTSFSTAEIKKIASESDSDFTLIYSRPGRFDFVRLGLERMVQVADDTLAGMVYSDHFNGGKPHPVIDCQKGSLRDDFDFGGVQLYRSDVLKNAAAQMSKDYKYAGLYDLRLKVSQIAELVHINEFLYYESDTDTRASGEKIFDYVNPRNREVQIEMEQVCTEHLKAIGAWLKPVFKDVDLSLGNFEYEASVIIPCKNRAGTIADALRSALSQKTDFPYNVIVVDDNSTDGTIEIIKSFLSDPKLVYIAQDAGWHGIGGNWNAAIHHEACGRFALQLDSDDIYSGPDTVQKIVDAFREQDCAMVIGSYEITDINFKTLPPGKIDHREWTPDNGRNNALRINGLGAPRGFWTPLLRRIN
;
A
#
# COMPACT_ATOMS: atom_id res chain seq x y z
N MET A 1 15.01 6.51 -34.79
CA MET A 1 14.13 7.59 -34.29
C MET A 1 12.81 7.79 -35.04
N ASN A 2 12.59 7.23 -36.25
CA ASN A 2 11.33 7.41 -37.00
C ASN A 2 10.16 6.48 -36.59
N ARG A 3 10.29 5.73 -35.49
CA ARG A 3 9.31 4.72 -35.03
C ARG A 3 8.59 5.11 -33.73
N VAL A 4 8.99 6.20 -33.07
CA VAL A 4 8.45 6.61 -31.77
C VAL A 4 7.93 8.03 -31.86
N LYS A 5 6.70 8.26 -31.40
CA LYS A 5 6.16 9.59 -31.16
C LYS A 5 6.12 9.88 -29.67
N ILE A 6 6.61 11.05 -29.26
CA ILE A 6 6.74 11.42 -27.84
C ILE A 6 5.66 12.43 -27.46
N PHE A 7 4.96 12.17 -26.36
CA PHE A 7 3.95 13.06 -25.79
C PHE A 7 4.33 13.51 -24.38
N ARG A 8 4.07 14.79 -24.11
CA ARG A 8 4.21 15.43 -22.80
C ARG A 8 2.83 15.92 -22.35
N PRO A 9 1.97 15.04 -21.80
CA PRO A 9 0.61 15.40 -21.41
C PRO A 9 0.63 16.56 -20.41
N THR A 10 -0.35 17.45 -20.54
CA THR A 10 -0.58 18.55 -19.58
C THR A 10 -1.55 18.16 -18.47
N SER A 11 -2.27 17.04 -18.64
CA SER A 11 -3.16 16.43 -17.66
C SER A 11 -3.23 14.91 -17.91
N PHE A 12 -3.76 14.15 -16.96
CA PHE A 12 -4.00 12.71 -17.13
C PHE A 12 -5.49 12.39 -17.26
N SER A 13 -6.26 13.28 -17.88
CA SER A 13 -7.69 13.08 -18.15
C SER A 13 -7.95 12.08 -19.27
N THR A 14 -9.14 11.46 -19.30
CA THR A 14 -9.55 10.58 -20.42
C THR A 14 -9.49 11.32 -21.77
N ALA A 15 -9.86 12.60 -21.79
CA ALA A 15 -9.82 13.43 -23.00
C ALA A 15 -8.38 13.59 -23.54
N GLU A 16 -7.41 13.87 -22.67
CA GLU A 16 -6.00 14.00 -23.07
C GLU A 16 -5.44 12.66 -23.57
N ILE A 17 -5.77 11.55 -22.88
CA ILE A 17 -5.33 10.22 -23.33
C ILE A 17 -5.92 9.85 -24.69
N LYS A 18 -7.22 10.10 -24.92
CA LYS A 18 -7.85 9.86 -26.23
C LYS A 18 -7.25 10.73 -27.32
N LYS A 19 -6.90 11.98 -27.01
CA LYS A 19 -6.17 12.87 -27.92
C LYS A 19 -4.80 12.29 -28.29
N ILE A 20 -3.99 11.89 -27.30
CA ILE A 20 -2.70 11.23 -27.52
C ILE A 20 -2.87 10.01 -28.44
N ALA A 21 -3.84 9.14 -28.16
CA ALA A 21 -4.13 7.98 -28.98
C ALA A 21 -4.47 8.34 -30.44
N SER A 22 -5.29 9.37 -30.65
CA SER A 22 -5.67 9.84 -31.99
C SER A 22 -4.48 10.42 -32.78
N GLU A 23 -3.55 11.08 -32.08
CA GLU A 23 -2.36 11.70 -32.68
C GLU A 23 -1.19 10.72 -32.82
N SER A 24 -1.30 9.49 -32.31
CA SER A 24 -0.22 8.49 -32.32
C SER A 24 -0.07 7.83 -33.70
N ASP A 25 0.76 8.39 -34.58
CA ASP A 25 0.94 7.98 -36.00
C ASP A 25 2.23 7.19 -36.28
N SER A 26 3.02 6.87 -35.24
CA SER A 26 4.21 6.01 -35.29
C SER A 26 3.94 4.62 -34.73
N ASP A 27 4.85 3.65 -34.94
CA ASP A 27 4.75 2.28 -34.36
C ASP A 27 4.59 2.30 -32.83
N PHE A 28 5.31 3.20 -32.16
CA PHE A 28 5.30 3.35 -30.71
C PHE A 28 4.95 4.77 -30.28
N THR A 29 4.32 4.84 -29.11
CA THR A 29 3.92 6.07 -28.45
C THR A 29 4.56 6.13 -27.08
N LEU A 30 5.39 7.14 -26.86
CA LEU A 30 6.03 7.38 -25.58
C LEU A 30 5.26 8.48 -24.84
N ILE A 31 4.86 8.19 -23.60
CA ILE A 31 4.22 9.14 -22.70
C ILE A 31 5.15 9.42 -21.53
N TYR A 32 5.42 10.70 -21.26
CA TYR A 32 5.99 11.10 -19.97
C TYR A 32 4.88 11.23 -18.93
N SER A 33 4.94 10.40 -17.89
CA SER A 33 3.89 10.26 -16.87
C SER A 33 4.03 11.26 -15.72
N ARG A 34 5.09 12.08 -15.71
CA ARG A 34 5.40 13.08 -14.68
C ARG A 34 6.05 14.32 -15.31
N PRO A 35 5.91 15.50 -14.70
CA PRO A 35 6.68 16.67 -15.09
C PRO A 35 8.16 16.44 -14.77
N GLY A 36 9.05 16.92 -15.64
CA GLY A 36 10.48 16.77 -15.43
C GLY A 36 11.25 16.74 -16.73
N ARG A 37 12.57 16.56 -16.60
CA ARG A 37 13.45 16.33 -17.74
C ARG A 37 13.90 14.87 -17.77
N PHE A 38 13.77 14.29 -18.97
CA PHE A 38 14.10 12.91 -19.28
C PHE A 38 15.17 12.89 -20.36
N ASP A 39 16.34 12.34 -20.03
CA ASP A 39 17.44 12.16 -20.98
C ASP A 39 17.76 10.67 -21.08
N PHE A 40 17.66 10.08 -22.28
CA PHE A 40 17.99 8.68 -22.48
C PHE A 40 19.49 8.44 -22.36
N VAL A 41 19.88 7.30 -21.80
CA VAL A 41 21.24 6.79 -21.98
C VAL A 41 21.48 6.52 -23.48
N ARG A 42 22.75 6.37 -23.88
CA ARG A 42 23.08 6.04 -25.27
C ARG A 42 22.34 4.77 -25.68
N LEU A 43 21.50 4.87 -26.71
CA LEU A 43 20.62 3.80 -27.22
C LEU A 43 19.52 3.34 -26.25
N GLY A 44 19.21 4.10 -25.20
CA GLY A 44 18.18 3.72 -24.22
C GLY A 44 16.79 3.59 -24.82
N LEU A 45 16.37 4.56 -25.64
CA LEU A 45 15.05 4.50 -26.31
C LEU A 45 15.00 3.37 -27.34
N GLU A 46 16.08 3.19 -28.10
CA GLU A 46 16.22 2.08 -29.05
C GLU A 46 16.12 0.72 -28.33
N ARG A 47 16.71 0.60 -27.14
CA ARG A 47 16.61 -0.59 -26.30
C ARG A 47 15.17 -0.84 -25.84
N MET A 48 14.44 0.18 -25.41
CA MET A 48 13.02 0.04 -25.07
C MET A 48 12.20 -0.45 -26.26
N VAL A 49 12.40 0.14 -27.44
CA VAL A 49 11.73 -0.28 -28.69
C VAL A 49 12.06 -1.73 -29.03
N GLN A 50 13.34 -2.11 -28.94
CA GLN A 50 13.78 -3.48 -29.20
C GLN A 50 13.07 -4.48 -28.28
N VAL A 51 13.05 -4.22 -26.96
CA VAL A 51 12.38 -5.13 -26.01
C VAL A 51 10.89 -5.19 -26.28
N ALA A 52 10.24 -4.07 -26.60
CA ALA A 52 8.81 -4.05 -26.93
C ALA A 52 8.48 -4.87 -28.19
N ASP A 53 9.35 -4.86 -29.21
CA ASP A 53 9.21 -5.70 -30.40
C ASP A 53 9.47 -7.19 -30.07
N ASP A 54 10.56 -7.51 -29.37
CA ASP A 54 10.97 -8.89 -29.06
C ASP A 54 9.96 -9.60 -28.13
N THR A 55 9.29 -8.85 -27.25
CA THR A 55 8.32 -9.39 -26.28
C THR A 55 6.87 -9.25 -26.72
N LEU A 56 6.60 -8.48 -27.79
CA LEU A 56 5.26 -8.08 -28.20
C LEU A 56 4.46 -7.37 -27.09
N ALA A 57 5.14 -6.76 -26.12
CA ALA A 57 4.51 -6.09 -24.98
C ALA A 57 3.65 -4.89 -25.42
N GLY A 58 2.48 -4.73 -24.80
CA GLY A 58 1.62 -3.56 -25.06
C GLY A 58 2.21 -2.26 -24.51
N MET A 59 2.95 -2.38 -23.41
CA MET A 59 3.69 -1.31 -22.77
C MET A 59 5.01 -1.85 -22.22
N VAL A 60 6.08 -1.08 -22.37
CA VAL A 60 7.34 -1.29 -21.67
C VAL A 60 7.72 -0.08 -20.84
N TYR A 61 8.39 -0.35 -19.73
CA TYR A 61 8.92 0.65 -18.81
C TYR A 61 10.24 0.11 -18.22
N SER A 62 11.07 0.97 -17.64
CA SER A 62 12.41 0.57 -17.22
C SER A 62 12.83 1.19 -15.90
N ASP A 63 13.84 0.58 -15.29
CA ASP A 63 14.67 1.25 -14.29
C ASP A 63 15.25 2.55 -14.85
N HIS A 64 15.57 3.48 -13.96
CA HIS A 64 16.08 4.79 -14.34
C HIS A 64 17.05 5.35 -13.31
N PHE A 65 17.78 6.39 -13.70
CA PHE A 65 18.58 7.16 -12.75
C PHE A 65 17.76 8.34 -12.26
N ASN A 66 17.57 8.48 -10.95
CA ASN A 66 16.96 9.68 -10.35
C ASN A 66 18.02 10.48 -9.60
N GLY A 67 18.24 11.74 -9.99
CA GLY A 67 19.30 12.57 -9.41
C GLY A 67 20.70 11.95 -9.56
N GLY A 68 20.92 11.18 -10.63
CA GLY A 68 22.17 10.46 -10.92
C GLY A 68 22.36 9.16 -10.13
N LYS A 69 21.41 8.75 -9.28
CA LYS A 69 21.46 7.49 -8.54
C LYS A 69 20.59 6.42 -9.20
N PRO A 70 21.02 5.14 -9.22
CA PRO A 70 20.17 4.04 -9.68
C PRO A 70 18.85 3.99 -8.89
N HIS A 71 17.74 3.97 -9.60
CA HIS A 71 16.39 3.87 -9.05
C HIS A 71 15.65 2.72 -9.76
N PRO A 72 15.76 1.48 -9.25
CA PRO A 72 15.00 0.38 -9.79
C PRO A 72 13.51 0.57 -9.52
N VAL A 73 12.67 0.20 -10.48
CA VAL A 73 11.22 0.11 -10.30
C VAL A 73 10.82 -1.36 -10.12
N ILE A 74 9.56 -1.61 -9.77
CA ILE A 74 9.07 -2.95 -9.44
C ILE A 74 8.37 -3.61 -10.63
N ASP A 75 8.46 -4.94 -10.71
CA ASP A 75 7.77 -5.73 -11.72
C ASP A 75 6.25 -5.66 -11.53
N CYS A 76 5.54 -5.26 -12.59
CA CYS A 76 4.09 -5.20 -12.61
C CYS A 76 3.55 -6.60 -12.87
N GLN A 77 3.18 -7.28 -11.79
CA GLN A 77 2.59 -8.61 -11.88
C GLN A 77 1.21 -8.55 -12.53
N LYS A 78 0.84 -9.64 -13.23
CA LYS A 78 -0.51 -9.81 -13.76
C LYS A 78 -1.54 -9.66 -12.64
N GLY A 79 -2.56 -8.82 -12.87
CA GLY A 79 -3.59 -8.51 -11.88
C GLY A 79 -3.19 -7.44 -10.86
N SER A 80 -2.04 -6.76 -11.03
CA SER A 80 -1.71 -5.58 -10.20
C SER A 80 -2.73 -4.47 -10.43
N LEU A 81 -3.38 -4.01 -9.37
CA LEU A 81 -4.42 -2.97 -9.44
C LEU A 81 -4.00 -1.63 -8.87
N ARG A 82 -2.81 -1.55 -8.24
CA ARG A 82 -2.37 -0.31 -7.60
C ARG A 82 -2.40 0.88 -8.53
N ASP A 83 -3.01 1.96 -8.08
CA ASP A 83 -3.11 3.22 -8.80
C ASP A 83 -1.89 4.13 -8.58
N ASP A 84 -1.15 3.88 -7.50
CA ASP A 84 0.15 4.49 -7.20
C ASP A 84 1.35 3.67 -7.70
N PHE A 85 1.13 2.68 -8.58
CA PHE A 85 2.22 1.83 -9.09
C PHE A 85 3.29 2.66 -9.83
N ASP A 86 4.54 2.52 -9.40
CA ASP A 86 5.65 3.25 -9.99
C ASP A 86 6.19 2.56 -11.25
N PHE A 87 5.79 3.08 -12.42
CA PHE A 87 6.34 2.70 -13.72
C PHE A 87 7.52 3.59 -14.15
N GLY A 88 7.99 4.49 -13.27
CA GLY A 88 8.88 5.59 -13.64
C GLY A 88 8.19 6.67 -14.50
N GLY A 89 8.94 7.72 -14.83
CA GLY A 89 8.44 8.84 -15.61
C GLY A 89 8.29 8.57 -17.12
N VAL A 90 8.80 7.44 -17.64
CA VAL A 90 8.79 7.09 -19.07
C VAL A 90 8.02 5.79 -19.31
N GLN A 91 6.94 5.86 -20.11
CA GLN A 91 6.14 4.70 -20.49
C GLN A 91 6.07 4.63 -22.02
N LEU A 92 6.53 3.52 -22.61
CA LEU A 92 6.52 3.30 -24.06
C LEU A 92 5.43 2.28 -24.41
N TYR A 93 4.46 2.69 -25.21
CA TYR A 93 3.35 1.84 -25.65
C TYR A 93 3.49 1.48 -27.12
N ARG A 94 3.02 0.28 -27.49
CA ARG A 94 2.69 0.00 -28.89
C ARG A 94 1.46 0.85 -29.27
N SER A 95 1.56 1.62 -30.34
CA SER A 95 0.54 2.61 -30.69
C SER A 95 -0.81 1.98 -31.05
N ASP A 96 -0.80 0.80 -31.66
CA ASP A 96 -2.01 0.03 -31.96
C ASP A 96 -2.73 -0.45 -30.69
N VAL A 97 -1.98 -0.97 -29.72
CA VAL A 97 -2.49 -1.37 -28.40
C VAL A 97 -3.02 -0.17 -27.64
N LEU A 98 -2.28 0.94 -27.60
CA LEU A 98 -2.71 2.18 -26.95
C LEU A 98 -4.02 2.71 -27.54
N LYS A 99 -4.16 2.71 -28.87
CA LYS A 99 -5.40 3.12 -29.54
C LYS A 99 -6.57 2.20 -29.22
N ASN A 100 -6.34 0.89 -29.23
CA ASN A 100 -7.36 -0.09 -28.89
C ASN A 100 -7.82 0.10 -27.43
N ALA A 101 -6.89 0.20 -26.50
CA ALA A 101 -7.18 0.47 -25.09
C ALA A 101 -7.93 1.79 -24.89
N ALA A 102 -7.50 2.88 -25.53
CA ALA A 102 -8.15 4.18 -25.45
C ALA A 102 -9.58 4.19 -26.02
N ALA A 103 -9.85 3.40 -27.05
CA ALA A 103 -11.19 3.23 -27.61
C ALA A 103 -12.15 2.49 -26.64
N GLN A 104 -11.61 1.68 -25.71
CA GLN A 104 -12.37 0.97 -24.69
C GLN A 104 -12.60 1.80 -23.41
N MET A 105 -12.02 3.00 -23.30
CA MET A 105 -12.27 3.91 -22.17
C MET A 105 -13.67 4.53 -22.29
N SER A 106 -14.61 4.04 -21.48
CA SER A 106 -16.04 4.37 -21.57
C SER A 106 -16.46 5.62 -20.79
N LYS A 107 -15.67 6.05 -19.81
CA LYS A 107 -15.99 7.19 -18.93
C LYS A 107 -14.98 8.31 -19.06
N ASP A 108 -15.46 9.52 -18.82
CA ASP A 108 -14.65 10.73 -18.86
C ASP A 108 -14.16 11.08 -17.45
N TYR A 109 -12.90 10.77 -17.19
CA TYR A 109 -12.20 11.05 -15.95
C TYR A 109 -11.35 12.30 -16.10
N LYS A 110 -11.30 13.15 -15.08
CA LYS A 110 -10.45 14.35 -15.06
C LYS A 110 -9.01 14.03 -14.64
N TYR A 111 -8.84 12.99 -13.82
CA TYR A 111 -7.59 12.63 -13.16
C TYR A 111 -7.16 11.19 -13.46
N ALA A 112 -8.10 10.26 -13.60
CA ALA A 112 -7.80 8.82 -13.67
C ALA A 112 -7.59 8.25 -15.09
N GLY A 113 -7.47 9.10 -16.12
CA GLY A 113 -7.35 8.66 -17.52
C GLY A 113 -6.10 7.81 -17.80
N LEU A 114 -4.94 8.18 -17.24
CA LEU A 114 -3.72 7.37 -17.40
C LEU A 114 -3.82 6.01 -16.68
N TYR A 115 -4.46 5.99 -15.51
CA TYR A 115 -4.70 4.75 -14.77
C TYR A 115 -5.68 3.82 -15.49
N ASP A 116 -6.78 4.37 -16.04
CA ASP A 116 -7.73 3.62 -16.87
C ASP A 116 -7.05 3.08 -18.13
N LEU A 117 -6.26 3.89 -18.84
CA LEU A 117 -5.47 3.42 -19.99
C LEU A 117 -4.60 2.22 -19.61
N ARG A 118 -3.83 2.32 -18.52
CA ARG A 118 -2.96 1.24 -18.05
C ARG A 118 -3.75 -0.05 -17.76
N LEU A 119 -4.91 0.06 -17.13
CA LEU A 119 -5.79 -1.08 -16.87
C LEU A 119 -6.48 -1.62 -18.14
N LYS A 120 -6.73 -0.82 -19.16
CA LYS A 120 -7.24 -1.28 -20.47
C LYS A 120 -6.17 -1.98 -21.29
N VAL A 121 -4.93 -1.47 -21.25
CA VAL A 121 -3.79 -2.13 -21.90
C VAL A 121 -3.56 -3.51 -21.29
N SER A 122 -3.58 -3.62 -19.94
CA SER A 122 -3.38 -4.91 -19.26
C SER A 122 -4.47 -5.96 -19.52
N GLN A 123 -5.63 -5.56 -20.07
CA GLN A 123 -6.69 -6.49 -20.50
C GLN A 123 -6.38 -7.15 -21.84
N ILE A 124 -5.55 -6.52 -22.69
CA ILE A 124 -5.34 -6.94 -24.08
C ILE A 124 -3.88 -7.24 -24.42
N ALA A 125 -2.93 -6.83 -23.58
CA ALA A 125 -1.50 -7.03 -23.79
C ALA A 125 -0.73 -7.05 -22.46
N GLU A 126 0.46 -7.66 -22.48
CA GLU A 126 1.34 -7.70 -21.32
C GLU A 126 2.07 -6.36 -21.12
N LEU A 127 2.38 -6.06 -19.85
CA LEU A 127 3.23 -4.93 -19.46
C LEU A 127 4.60 -5.52 -19.08
N VAL A 128 5.67 -5.08 -19.75
CA VAL A 128 7.01 -5.63 -19.52
C VAL A 128 7.92 -4.61 -18.86
N HIS A 129 8.50 -5.01 -17.74
CA HIS A 129 9.57 -4.27 -17.09
C HIS A 129 10.91 -4.61 -17.73
N ILE A 130 11.71 -3.58 -18.02
CA ILE A 130 13.09 -3.70 -18.48
C ILE A 130 13.99 -3.38 -17.29
N ASN A 131 14.61 -4.41 -16.71
CA ASN A 131 15.54 -4.31 -15.56
C ASN A 131 16.90 -3.72 -15.97
N GLU A 132 16.88 -2.62 -16.71
CA GLU A 132 18.03 -1.88 -17.23
C GLU A 132 17.78 -0.38 -16.98
N PHE A 133 18.81 0.36 -16.57
CA PHE A 133 18.72 1.79 -16.33
C PHE A 133 18.82 2.58 -17.65
N LEU A 134 17.68 2.88 -18.28
CA LEU A 134 17.66 3.38 -19.68
C LEU A 134 17.51 4.90 -19.84
N TYR A 135 17.22 5.63 -18.78
CA TYR A 135 17.12 7.09 -18.82
C TYR A 135 17.46 7.73 -17.49
N TYR A 136 17.77 9.03 -17.54
CA TYR A 136 17.90 9.92 -16.41
C TYR A 136 16.60 10.70 -16.23
N GLU A 137 16.06 10.67 -15.02
CA GLU A 137 14.96 11.49 -14.55
C GLU A 137 15.53 12.55 -13.60
N SER A 138 15.17 13.80 -13.88
CA SER A 138 15.40 14.93 -12.97
C SER A 138 14.05 15.49 -12.57
N ASP A 139 13.62 15.10 -11.37
CA ASP A 139 12.36 15.56 -10.78
C ASP A 139 12.48 17.07 -10.48
N THR A 140 11.46 17.83 -10.86
CA THR A 140 11.34 19.25 -10.51
C THR A 140 10.64 19.45 -9.15
N ASP A 141 10.07 18.39 -8.58
CA ASP A 141 9.41 18.41 -7.28
C ASP A 141 10.40 18.15 -6.14
N THR A 142 10.89 19.22 -5.52
CA THR A 142 11.89 19.22 -4.45
C THR A 142 11.36 18.81 -3.08
N ARG A 143 10.09 18.41 -2.96
CA ARG A 143 9.48 17.95 -1.70
C ARG A 143 10.11 16.64 -1.22
N ALA A 144 10.26 16.49 0.10
CA ALA A 144 10.88 15.32 0.69
C ALA A 144 10.02 14.06 0.44
N SER A 145 10.65 12.89 0.26
CA SER A 145 9.94 11.62 0.02
C SER A 145 8.92 11.29 1.12
N GLY A 146 9.21 11.63 2.37
CA GLY A 146 8.28 11.47 3.50
C GLY A 146 7.01 12.31 3.41
N GLU A 147 7.02 13.43 2.68
CA GLU A 147 5.83 14.23 2.42
C GLU A 147 4.94 13.62 1.32
N LYS A 148 5.52 12.80 0.41
CA LYS A 148 4.80 12.14 -0.69
C LYS A 148 4.12 10.83 -0.25
N ILE A 149 4.64 10.15 0.78
CA ILE A 149 4.12 8.85 1.26
C ILE A 149 2.65 8.91 1.67
N PHE A 150 2.15 10.07 2.11
CA PHE A 150 0.77 10.22 2.60
C PHE A 150 -0.17 10.93 1.61
N ASP A 151 0.25 11.15 0.36
CA ASP A 151 -0.59 11.82 -0.63
C ASP A 151 -1.87 11.03 -0.98
N TYR A 152 -1.86 9.70 -0.80
CA TYR A 152 -3.02 8.84 -1.03
C TYR A 152 -4.15 9.02 -0.01
N VAL A 153 -3.83 9.44 1.23
CA VAL A 153 -4.81 9.74 2.30
C VAL A 153 -5.19 11.21 2.38
N ASN A 154 -4.66 12.06 1.50
CA ASN A 154 -4.94 13.49 1.54
C ASN A 154 -6.42 13.78 1.18
N PRO A 155 -7.22 14.38 2.10
CA PRO A 155 -8.62 14.72 1.86
C PRO A 155 -8.82 15.66 0.67
N ARG A 156 -7.79 16.45 0.31
CA ARG A 156 -7.80 17.35 -0.87
C ARG A 156 -7.87 16.60 -2.21
N ASN A 157 -7.65 15.29 -2.22
CA ASN A 157 -7.70 14.43 -3.40
C ASN A 157 -8.94 13.52 -3.46
N ARG A 158 -10.03 13.82 -2.72
CA ARG A 158 -11.22 12.95 -2.69
C ARG A 158 -11.82 12.69 -4.08
N GLU A 159 -11.85 13.70 -4.95
CA GLU A 159 -12.29 13.54 -6.35
C GLU A 159 -11.40 12.55 -7.11
N VAL A 160 -10.08 12.64 -6.94
CA VAL A 160 -9.11 11.70 -7.53
C VAL A 160 -9.38 10.30 -7.01
N GLN A 161 -9.54 10.11 -5.69
CA GLN A 161 -9.81 8.81 -5.08
C GLN A 161 -11.10 8.17 -5.61
N ILE A 162 -12.16 8.98 -5.80
CA ILE A 162 -13.42 8.50 -6.38
C ILE A 162 -13.22 8.04 -7.82
N GLU A 163 -12.51 8.80 -8.66
CA GLU A 163 -12.24 8.38 -10.04
C GLU A 163 -11.38 7.12 -10.11
N MET A 164 -10.33 7.03 -9.30
CA MET A 164 -9.47 5.84 -9.24
C MET A 164 -10.24 4.59 -8.77
N GLU A 165 -11.13 4.73 -7.77
CA GLU A 165 -12.02 3.64 -7.35
C GLU A 165 -12.95 3.20 -8.49
N GLN A 166 -13.54 4.15 -9.22
CA GLN A 166 -14.43 3.85 -10.35
C GLN A 166 -13.71 3.08 -11.44
N VAL A 167 -12.50 3.53 -11.83
CA VAL A 167 -11.66 2.86 -12.83
C VAL A 167 -11.33 1.44 -12.42
N CYS A 168 -10.84 1.23 -11.18
CA CYS A 168 -10.50 -0.10 -10.68
C CYS A 168 -11.74 -1.01 -10.67
N THR A 169 -12.89 -0.49 -10.24
CA THR A 169 -14.15 -1.23 -10.21
C THR A 169 -14.61 -1.65 -11.60
N GLU A 170 -14.50 -0.78 -12.59
CA GLU A 170 -14.84 -1.10 -13.98
C GLU A 170 -13.91 -2.14 -14.57
N HIS A 171 -12.60 -2.02 -14.31
CA HIS A 171 -11.63 -3.02 -14.74
C HIS A 171 -11.94 -4.39 -14.13
N LEU A 172 -12.15 -4.46 -12.81
CA LEU A 172 -12.51 -5.70 -12.12
C LEU A 172 -13.78 -6.34 -12.67
N LYS A 173 -14.80 -5.53 -13.01
CA LYS A 173 -16.03 -6.02 -13.66
C LYS A 173 -15.75 -6.57 -15.05
N ALA A 174 -14.95 -5.86 -15.85
CA ALA A 174 -14.61 -6.26 -17.21
C ALA A 174 -13.86 -7.60 -17.26
N ILE A 175 -12.99 -7.88 -16.28
CA ILE A 175 -12.23 -9.13 -16.21
C ILE A 175 -12.92 -10.22 -15.37
N GLY A 176 -14.13 -9.98 -14.86
CA GLY A 176 -14.86 -10.94 -14.02
C GLY A 176 -14.27 -11.17 -12.62
N ALA A 177 -13.42 -10.26 -12.13
CA ALA A 177 -12.77 -10.32 -10.82
C ALA A 177 -13.44 -9.42 -9.76
N TRP A 178 -14.52 -8.72 -10.11
CA TRP A 178 -15.25 -7.88 -9.16
C TRP A 178 -15.89 -8.70 -8.04
N LEU A 179 -15.53 -8.36 -6.81
CA LEU A 179 -16.02 -9.03 -5.62
C LEU A 179 -17.38 -8.43 -5.24
N LYS A 180 -18.42 -9.27 -5.31
CA LYS A 180 -19.78 -8.91 -4.90
C LYS A 180 -19.82 -8.58 -3.39
N PRO A 181 -20.75 -7.72 -2.94
CA PRO A 181 -20.89 -7.36 -1.53
C PRO A 181 -21.56 -8.47 -0.69
N VAL A 182 -21.03 -9.68 -0.75
CA VAL A 182 -21.51 -10.83 0.02
C VAL A 182 -20.55 -11.06 1.17
N PHE A 183 -21.08 -11.12 2.39
CA PHE A 183 -20.31 -11.34 3.62
C PHE A 183 -20.62 -12.73 4.17
N LYS A 184 -19.69 -13.25 4.98
CA LYS A 184 -19.89 -14.46 5.78
C LYS A 184 -19.90 -14.04 7.24
N ASP A 185 -20.84 -14.60 7.99
CA ASP A 185 -20.91 -14.37 9.42
C ASP A 185 -19.66 -14.94 10.11
N VAL A 186 -19.29 -14.31 11.23
CA VAL A 186 -18.13 -14.69 12.03
C VAL A 186 -18.62 -15.13 13.39
N ASP A 187 -18.28 -16.34 13.81
CA ASP A 187 -18.58 -16.77 15.18
C ASP A 187 -17.45 -16.34 16.11
N LEU A 188 -17.56 -15.12 16.65
CA LEU A 188 -16.54 -14.56 17.55
C LEU A 188 -16.36 -15.38 18.86
N SER A 189 -17.31 -16.26 19.20
CA SER A 189 -17.22 -17.12 20.38
C SER A 189 -16.24 -18.29 20.20
N LEU A 190 -15.87 -18.63 18.96
CA LEU A 190 -15.01 -19.78 18.68
C LEU A 190 -13.64 -19.66 19.35
N GLY A 191 -13.22 -20.74 20.00
CA GLY A 191 -11.91 -20.85 20.66
C GLY A 191 -11.93 -20.49 22.14
N ASN A 192 -11.05 -21.15 22.90
CA ASN A 192 -10.84 -20.89 24.31
C ASN A 192 -9.60 -20.00 24.47
N PHE A 193 -9.78 -18.81 25.05
CA PHE A 193 -8.73 -17.80 25.19
C PHE A 193 -8.70 -17.30 26.63
N GLU A 194 -7.51 -17.24 27.23
CA GLU A 194 -7.31 -16.65 28.56
C GLU A 194 -7.49 -15.12 28.53
N TYR A 195 -7.03 -14.49 27.45
CA TYR A 195 -7.14 -13.05 27.21
C TYR A 195 -8.15 -12.77 26.11
N GLU A 196 -8.97 -11.73 26.29
CA GLU A 196 -9.88 -11.28 25.24
C GLU A 196 -9.09 -10.57 24.14
N ALA A 197 -8.03 -9.84 24.48
CA ALA A 197 -7.18 -9.16 23.51
C ALA A 197 -5.69 -9.28 23.83
N SER A 198 -4.88 -9.24 22.77
CA SER A 198 -3.43 -9.06 22.84
C SER A 198 -3.01 -7.89 21.97
N VAL A 199 -2.33 -6.91 22.56
CA VAL A 199 -1.62 -5.88 21.79
C VAL A 199 -0.29 -6.47 21.32
N ILE A 200 -0.10 -6.55 20.01
CA ILE A 200 1.08 -7.14 19.38
C ILE A 200 1.98 -6.02 18.88
N ILE A 201 3.23 -6.02 19.37
CA ILE A 201 4.25 -5.04 19.03
C ILE A 201 5.43 -5.76 18.35
N PRO A 202 5.48 -5.81 17.01
CA PRO A 202 6.67 -6.26 16.29
C PRO A 202 7.77 -5.21 16.42
N CYS A 203 8.98 -5.63 16.76
CA CYS A 203 10.06 -4.72 17.10
C CYS A 203 11.40 -5.14 16.47
N LYS A 204 12.10 -4.17 15.87
CA LYS A 204 13.49 -4.32 15.39
C LYS A 204 14.19 -2.97 15.44
N ASN A 205 15.20 -2.85 16.28
CA ASN A 205 16.02 -1.65 16.45
C ASN A 205 15.16 -0.38 16.64
N ARG A 206 14.50 -0.29 17.78
CA ARG A 206 13.57 0.78 18.17
C ARG A 206 13.89 1.34 19.57
N ALA A 207 15.17 1.42 19.93
CA ALA A 207 15.57 1.89 21.26
C ALA A 207 15.05 3.31 21.58
N GLY A 208 14.85 4.14 20.55
CA GLY A 208 14.34 5.50 20.71
C GLY A 208 12.83 5.61 20.96
N THR A 209 12.04 4.56 20.70
CA THR A 209 10.55 4.67 20.70
C THR A 209 9.84 3.56 21.47
N ILE A 210 10.46 2.37 21.60
CA ILE A 210 9.79 1.18 22.15
C ILE A 210 9.26 1.36 23.58
N ALA A 211 9.93 2.19 24.39
CA ALA A 211 9.50 2.47 25.75
C ALA A 211 8.13 3.15 25.80
N ASP A 212 7.85 4.06 24.87
CA ASP A 212 6.58 4.80 24.83
C ASP A 212 5.45 3.94 24.27
N ALA A 213 5.73 3.13 23.25
CA ALA A 213 4.80 2.11 22.74
C ALA A 213 4.36 1.14 23.85
N LEU A 214 5.34 0.60 24.61
CA LEU A 214 5.07 -0.28 25.75
C LEU A 214 4.23 0.39 26.84
N ARG A 215 4.58 1.61 27.26
CA ARG A 215 3.79 2.35 28.25
C ARG A 215 2.37 2.60 27.77
N SER A 216 2.19 2.97 26.51
CA SER A 216 0.88 3.21 25.91
C SER A 216 0.00 1.95 25.90
N ALA A 217 0.59 0.80 25.55
CA ALA A 217 -0.11 -0.49 25.53
C ALA A 217 -0.44 -1.03 26.94
N LEU A 218 0.52 -0.99 27.87
CA LEU A 218 0.36 -1.54 29.22
C LEU A 218 -0.59 -0.71 30.09
N SER A 219 -0.76 0.58 29.78
CA SER A 219 -1.65 1.50 30.51
C SER A 219 -3.11 1.51 30.03
N GLN A 220 -3.46 0.69 29.03
CA GLN A 220 -4.83 0.57 28.54
C GLN A 220 -5.80 0.08 29.63
N LYS A 221 -7.03 0.58 29.56
CA LYS A 221 -8.12 0.30 30.49
C LYS A 221 -9.22 -0.44 29.73
N THR A 222 -9.55 -1.62 30.21
CA THR A 222 -10.53 -2.53 29.61
C THR A 222 -11.40 -3.15 30.68
N ASP A 223 -12.60 -3.59 30.31
CA ASP A 223 -13.50 -4.40 31.16
C ASP A 223 -13.25 -5.92 31.04
N PHE A 224 -12.31 -6.32 30.19
CA PHE A 224 -11.86 -7.69 29.94
C PHE A 224 -10.35 -7.85 30.18
N PRO A 225 -9.85 -9.09 30.42
CA PRO A 225 -8.41 -9.34 30.51
C PRO A 225 -7.74 -9.15 29.14
N TYR A 226 -6.59 -8.47 29.14
CA TYR A 226 -5.73 -8.33 27.96
C TYR A 226 -4.25 -8.42 28.35
N ASN A 227 -3.39 -8.71 27.38
CA ASN A 227 -1.94 -8.67 27.53
C ASN A 227 -1.26 -7.90 26.39
N VAL A 228 0.05 -7.71 26.51
CA VAL A 228 0.89 -7.08 25.49
C VAL A 228 1.97 -8.08 25.11
N ILE A 229 2.04 -8.44 23.83
CA ILE A 229 3.05 -9.35 23.28
C ILE A 229 4.03 -8.52 22.46
N VAL A 230 5.25 -8.37 22.96
CA VAL A 230 6.34 -7.74 22.19
C VAL A 230 7.19 -8.84 21.57
N VAL A 231 7.37 -8.77 20.26
CA VAL A 231 8.24 -9.69 19.51
C VAL A 231 9.45 -8.92 19.00
N ASP A 232 10.61 -9.18 19.59
CA ASP A 232 11.87 -8.57 19.16
C ASP A 232 12.58 -9.47 18.14
N ASP A 233 12.84 -8.92 16.95
CA ASP A 233 13.51 -9.60 15.84
C ASP A 233 15.04 -9.53 15.98
N ASN A 234 15.58 -9.88 17.16
CA ASN A 234 17.01 -9.85 17.48
C ASN A 234 17.66 -8.46 17.31
N SER A 235 17.16 -7.46 18.04
CA SER A 235 17.66 -6.08 18.00
C SER A 235 19.07 -5.93 18.57
N THR A 236 19.81 -4.92 18.11
CA THR A 236 21.23 -4.69 18.45
C THR A 236 21.53 -3.26 18.92
N ASP A 237 20.52 -2.43 19.15
CA ASP A 237 20.63 -0.99 19.40
C ASP A 237 20.29 -0.57 20.84
N GLY A 238 20.09 -1.52 21.75
CA GLY A 238 19.62 -1.27 23.13
C GLY A 238 18.12 -1.55 23.35
N THR A 239 17.38 -1.89 22.30
CA THR A 239 15.94 -2.20 22.37
C THR A 239 15.63 -3.33 23.37
N ILE A 240 16.44 -4.40 23.37
CA ILE A 240 16.21 -5.58 24.21
C ILE A 240 16.28 -5.22 25.69
N GLU A 241 17.27 -4.42 26.08
CA GLU A 241 17.47 -3.95 27.46
C GLU A 241 16.28 -3.14 27.93
N ILE A 242 15.74 -2.27 27.05
CA ILE A 242 14.55 -1.49 27.34
C ILE A 242 13.35 -2.40 27.54
N ILE A 243 13.07 -3.33 26.62
CA ILE A 243 11.94 -4.29 26.76
C ILE A 243 12.06 -5.07 28.07
N LYS A 244 13.27 -5.58 28.38
CA LYS A 244 13.53 -6.33 29.63
C LYS A 244 13.23 -5.52 30.89
N SER A 245 13.38 -4.20 30.86
CA SER A 245 13.05 -3.34 32.01
C SER A 245 11.56 -3.29 32.36
N PHE A 246 10.68 -3.69 31.43
CA PHE A 246 9.22 -3.76 31.63
C PHE A 246 8.71 -5.16 32.05
N LEU A 247 9.58 -6.18 32.11
CA LEU A 247 9.17 -7.58 32.41
C LEU A 247 8.58 -7.80 33.81
N SER A 248 8.65 -6.81 34.69
CA SER A 248 7.96 -6.86 35.98
C SER A 248 6.46 -6.62 35.85
N ASP A 249 5.97 -6.10 34.73
CA ASP A 249 4.54 -5.97 34.45
C ASP A 249 3.96 -7.35 34.03
N PRO A 250 3.00 -7.91 34.78
CA PRO A 250 2.47 -9.25 34.49
C PRO A 250 1.69 -9.34 33.17
N LYS A 251 1.31 -8.22 32.56
CA LYS A 251 0.66 -8.22 31.24
C LYS A 251 1.66 -8.35 30.09
N LEU A 252 2.96 -8.17 30.33
CA LEU A 252 3.96 -8.20 29.26
C LEU A 252 4.43 -9.62 28.98
N VAL A 253 4.23 -10.06 27.74
CA VAL A 253 4.84 -11.27 27.17
C VAL A 253 5.93 -10.83 26.21
N TYR A 254 7.15 -11.29 26.44
CA TYR A 254 8.29 -11.01 25.58
C TYR A 254 8.68 -12.25 24.78
N ILE A 255 8.72 -12.12 23.46
CA ILE A 255 9.21 -13.14 22.54
C ILE A 255 10.49 -12.61 21.90
N ALA A 256 11.62 -13.28 22.16
CA ALA A 256 12.88 -13.03 21.47
C ALA A 256 12.98 -13.99 20.28
N GLN A 257 12.99 -13.45 19.06
CA GLN A 257 13.28 -14.25 17.87
C GLN A 257 14.75 -14.63 17.80
N ASP A 258 15.05 -15.66 17.01
CA ASP A 258 16.42 -16.04 16.73
C ASP A 258 17.12 -15.05 15.77
N ALA A 259 18.38 -15.33 15.42
CA ALA A 259 19.19 -14.46 14.56
C ALA A 259 18.80 -14.48 13.06
N GLY A 260 17.71 -15.16 12.70
CA GLY A 260 17.12 -15.17 11.37
C GLY A 260 16.51 -13.83 10.97
N TRP A 261 16.07 -13.75 9.71
CA TRP A 261 15.35 -12.59 9.20
C TRP A 261 13.86 -12.93 9.11
N HIS A 262 13.11 -12.56 10.15
CA HIS A 262 11.67 -12.84 10.25
C HIS A 262 10.84 -11.71 9.68
N GLY A 263 11.32 -10.47 9.86
CA GLY A 263 10.59 -9.27 9.48
C GLY A 263 9.26 -9.14 10.22
N ILE A 264 8.44 -8.18 9.79
CA ILE A 264 7.15 -7.91 10.43
C ILE A 264 6.23 -9.13 10.36
N GLY A 265 6.21 -9.85 9.23
CA GLY A 265 5.36 -11.03 9.04
C GLY A 265 5.70 -12.17 10.01
N GLY A 266 6.98 -12.53 10.13
CA GLY A 266 7.41 -13.59 11.06
C GLY A 266 7.19 -13.21 12.53
N ASN A 267 7.32 -11.92 12.88
CA ASN A 267 7.00 -11.44 14.23
C ASN A 267 5.51 -11.57 14.55
N TRP A 268 4.64 -11.20 13.61
CA TRP A 268 3.20 -11.41 13.76
C TRP A 268 2.87 -12.89 13.90
N ASN A 269 3.50 -13.77 13.12
CA ASN A 269 3.30 -15.22 13.23
C ASN A 269 3.65 -15.74 14.62
N ALA A 270 4.82 -15.35 15.15
CA ALA A 270 5.23 -15.73 16.49
C ALA A 270 4.23 -15.26 17.55
N ALA A 271 3.72 -14.02 17.44
CA ALA A 271 2.74 -13.49 18.38
C ALA A 271 1.38 -14.19 18.27
N ILE A 272 0.82 -14.33 17.07
CA ILE A 272 -0.54 -14.87 16.89
C ILE A 272 -0.63 -16.35 17.23
N HIS A 273 0.46 -17.11 17.05
CA HIS A 273 0.52 -18.53 17.39
C HIS A 273 0.95 -18.79 18.84
N HIS A 274 1.33 -17.74 19.59
CA HIS A 274 1.61 -17.86 21.01
C HIS A 274 0.36 -18.26 21.80
N GLU A 275 0.52 -19.09 22.84
CA GLU A 275 -0.58 -19.58 23.67
C GLU A 275 -1.30 -18.45 24.42
N ALA A 276 -0.55 -17.43 24.84
CA ALA A 276 -1.08 -16.23 25.48
C ALA A 276 -1.76 -15.25 24.51
N CYS A 277 -1.74 -15.50 23.18
CA CYS A 277 -2.43 -14.61 22.24
C CYS A 277 -3.94 -14.70 22.45
N GLY A 278 -4.56 -13.55 22.70
CA GLY A 278 -5.98 -13.43 22.99
C GLY A 278 -6.87 -13.62 21.77
N ARG A 279 -8.18 -13.58 22.02
CA ARG A 279 -9.22 -13.73 20.99
C ARG A 279 -9.09 -12.71 19.88
N PHE A 280 -8.69 -11.48 20.23
CA PHE A 280 -8.39 -10.40 19.28
C PHE A 280 -6.91 -10.00 19.33
N ALA A 281 -6.25 -10.04 18.19
CA ALA A 281 -4.88 -9.61 17.99
C ALA A 281 -4.86 -8.17 17.47
N LEU A 282 -4.34 -7.23 18.26
CA LEU A 282 -4.39 -5.80 17.98
C LEU A 282 -3.01 -5.26 17.66
N GLN A 283 -2.87 -4.53 16.56
CA GLN A 283 -1.60 -3.94 16.16
C GLN A 283 -1.25 -2.71 17.01
N LEU A 284 0.03 -2.62 17.39
CA LEU A 284 0.70 -1.37 17.72
C LEU A 284 2.13 -1.45 17.17
N ASP A 285 2.50 -0.55 16.26
CA ASP A 285 3.86 -0.50 15.74
C ASP A 285 4.82 0.07 16.81
N SER A 286 6.08 -0.39 16.81
CA SER A 286 7.06 -0.11 17.88
C SER A 286 7.58 1.34 17.92
N ASP A 287 7.16 2.16 16.95
CA ASP A 287 7.37 3.60 16.84
C ASP A 287 6.08 4.43 17.01
N ASP A 288 4.95 3.78 17.30
CA ASP A 288 3.65 4.42 17.52
C ASP A 288 3.16 4.35 18.97
N ILE A 289 2.13 5.14 19.29
CA ILE A 289 1.39 5.06 20.56
C ILE A 289 -0.12 5.06 20.30
N TYR A 290 -0.88 4.43 21.20
CA TYR A 290 -2.32 4.64 21.22
C TYR A 290 -2.68 6.04 21.75
N SER A 291 -3.63 6.68 21.06
CA SER A 291 -4.07 8.06 21.33
C SER A 291 -4.71 8.28 22.71
N GLY A 292 -5.22 7.21 23.32
CA GLY A 292 -5.89 7.28 24.62
C GLY A 292 -5.90 5.94 25.36
N PRO A 293 -6.24 5.96 26.66
CA PRO A 293 -6.21 4.77 27.53
C PRO A 293 -7.35 3.78 27.24
N ASP A 294 -8.32 4.14 26.40
CA ASP A 294 -9.50 3.32 26.07
C ASP A 294 -9.48 2.79 24.62
N THR A 295 -8.32 2.85 23.95
CA THR A 295 -8.19 2.47 22.54
C THR A 295 -8.44 0.97 22.35
N VAL A 296 -7.86 0.13 23.21
CA VAL A 296 -8.08 -1.33 23.15
C VAL A 296 -9.54 -1.70 23.42
N GLN A 297 -10.19 -1.04 24.38
CA GLN A 297 -11.62 -1.22 24.65
C GLN A 297 -12.45 -0.94 23.39
N LYS A 298 -12.25 0.24 22.78
CA LYS A 298 -12.98 0.66 21.57
C LYS A 298 -12.82 -0.32 20.41
N ILE A 299 -11.63 -0.87 20.20
CA ILE A 299 -11.40 -1.82 19.12
C ILE A 299 -12.18 -3.13 19.38
N VAL A 300 -12.15 -3.66 20.61
CA VAL A 300 -12.88 -4.89 20.96
C VAL A 300 -14.40 -4.67 20.95
N ASP A 301 -14.88 -3.51 21.38
CA ASP A 301 -16.30 -3.15 21.27
C ASP A 301 -16.75 -3.12 19.81
N ALA A 302 -15.94 -2.53 18.92
CA ALA A 302 -16.22 -2.51 17.48
C ALA A 302 -16.30 -3.93 16.88
N PHE A 303 -15.46 -4.86 17.33
CA PHE A 303 -15.56 -6.28 16.93
C PHE A 303 -16.92 -6.87 17.29
N ARG A 304 -17.37 -6.65 18.53
CA ARG A 304 -18.62 -7.20 19.07
C ARG A 304 -19.85 -6.54 18.44
N GLU A 305 -19.82 -5.23 18.23
CA GLU A 305 -20.93 -4.47 17.66
C GLU A 305 -21.12 -4.74 16.16
N GLN A 306 -20.03 -4.91 15.42
CA GLN A 306 -20.07 -5.08 13.96
C GLN A 306 -20.03 -6.55 13.52
N ASP A 307 -19.86 -7.49 14.45
CA ASP A 307 -19.73 -8.93 14.20
C ASP A 307 -18.76 -9.25 13.04
N CYS A 308 -17.53 -8.71 13.15
CA CYS A 308 -16.57 -8.68 12.06
C CYS A 308 -15.27 -9.42 12.39
N ALA A 309 -14.50 -9.79 11.36
CA ALA A 309 -13.26 -10.54 11.52
C ALA A 309 -11.99 -9.65 11.59
N MET A 310 -12.13 -8.37 11.23
CA MET A 310 -11.05 -7.39 11.19
C MET A 310 -11.63 -5.99 11.43
N VAL A 311 -10.94 -5.20 12.23
CA VAL A 311 -11.24 -3.79 12.49
C VAL A 311 -10.04 -2.96 12.06
N ILE A 312 -10.30 -1.80 11.45
CA ILE A 312 -9.29 -0.81 11.10
C ILE A 312 -9.64 0.47 11.85
N GLY A 313 -8.71 0.92 12.70
CA GLY A 313 -8.85 2.17 13.45
C GLY A 313 -8.51 3.39 12.61
N SER A 314 -8.86 4.56 13.16
CA SER A 314 -8.37 5.85 12.66
C SER A 314 -7.07 6.23 13.35
N TYR A 315 -6.20 6.98 12.68
CA TYR A 315 -4.93 7.44 13.22
C TYR A 315 -4.61 8.88 12.82
N GLU A 316 -3.64 9.47 13.51
CA GLU A 316 -3.04 10.75 13.18
C GLU A 316 -1.54 10.55 13.02
N ILE A 317 -0.95 11.24 12.05
CA ILE A 317 0.50 11.25 11.87
C ILE A 317 1.05 12.38 12.73
N THR A 318 2.09 12.11 13.52
CA THR A 318 2.74 13.12 14.34
C THR A 318 4.25 13.14 14.12
N ASP A 319 4.90 14.23 14.50
CA ASP A 319 6.34 14.21 14.74
C ASP A 319 6.66 13.51 16.08
N ILE A 320 7.95 13.40 16.41
CA ILE A 320 8.44 12.78 17.66
C ILE A 320 7.98 13.52 18.94
N ASN A 321 7.48 14.75 18.81
CA ASN A 321 6.95 15.55 19.92
C ASN A 321 5.41 15.52 19.94
N PHE A 322 4.78 14.59 19.21
CA PHE A 322 3.33 14.43 19.08
C PHE A 322 2.61 15.62 18.45
N LYS A 323 3.31 16.45 17.67
CA LYS A 323 2.66 17.49 16.87
C LYS A 323 2.06 16.86 15.62
N THR A 324 0.74 16.98 15.46
CA THR A 324 0.01 16.48 14.28
C THR A 324 0.57 17.08 12.99
N LEU A 325 0.85 16.21 12.03
CA LEU A 325 1.28 16.51 10.67
C LEU A 325 0.09 16.40 9.70
N PRO A 326 0.12 17.09 8.54
CA PRO A 326 -0.87 16.88 7.49
C PRO A 326 -0.94 15.39 7.07
N PRO A 327 -2.12 14.87 6.68
CA PRO A 327 -3.39 15.57 6.50
C PRO A 327 -4.27 15.72 7.75
N GLY A 328 -3.77 15.38 8.94
CA GLY A 328 -4.56 15.28 10.16
C GLY A 328 -5.13 13.87 10.36
N LYS A 329 -6.34 13.77 10.91
CA LYS A 329 -6.99 12.47 11.19
C LYS A 329 -7.34 11.72 9.91
N ILE A 330 -6.92 10.46 9.85
CA ILE A 330 -7.20 9.51 8.78
C ILE A 330 -8.25 8.52 9.32
N ASP A 331 -9.46 8.54 8.77
CA ASP A 331 -10.62 7.79 9.28
C ASP A 331 -11.27 6.85 8.25
N HIS A 332 -10.60 6.65 7.12
CA HIS A 332 -10.89 5.60 6.16
C HIS A 332 -12.35 5.50 5.63
N ARG A 333 -13.00 6.64 5.42
CA ARG A 333 -14.39 6.72 4.89
C ARG A 333 -14.56 6.16 3.48
N GLU A 334 -13.48 5.83 2.79
CA GLU A 334 -13.47 5.10 1.52
C GLU A 334 -13.88 3.62 1.66
N TRP A 335 -13.91 3.05 2.87
CA TRP A 335 -14.38 1.68 3.08
C TRP A 335 -15.90 1.60 3.18
N THR A 336 -16.55 1.29 2.06
CA THR A 336 -18.01 1.09 2.02
C THR A 336 -18.38 -0.40 2.07
N PRO A 337 -19.55 -0.78 2.62
CA PRO A 337 -20.04 -2.16 2.55
C PRO A 337 -20.16 -2.70 1.11
N ASP A 338 -20.53 -1.81 0.18
CA ASP A 338 -20.81 -2.14 -1.22
C ASP A 338 -19.54 -2.42 -2.03
N ASN A 339 -18.47 -1.62 -1.86
CA ASN A 339 -17.29 -1.70 -2.73
C ASN A 339 -15.94 -1.63 -2.01
N GLY A 340 -15.91 -1.46 -0.68
CA GLY A 340 -14.66 -1.34 0.09
C GLY A 340 -13.68 -2.49 -0.15
N ARG A 341 -14.17 -3.72 -0.29
CA ARG A 341 -13.35 -4.91 -0.61
C ARG A 341 -12.61 -4.84 -1.94
N ASN A 342 -13.19 -4.20 -2.96
CA ASN A 342 -12.56 -4.01 -4.26
C ASN A 342 -11.59 -2.83 -4.20
N ASN A 343 -11.99 -1.76 -3.50
CA ASN A 343 -11.13 -0.62 -3.24
C ASN A 343 -9.86 -1.03 -2.47
N ALA A 344 -9.95 -2.07 -1.63
CA ALA A 344 -8.82 -2.59 -0.84
C ALA A 344 -7.74 -3.21 -1.71
N LEU A 345 -8.09 -3.72 -2.88
CA LEU A 345 -7.15 -4.27 -3.84
C LEU A 345 -6.39 -3.17 -4.61
N ARG A 346 -6.93 -1.95 -4.65
CA ARG A 346 -6.36 -0.80 -5.36
C ARG A 346 -5.29 -0.09 -4.54
N ILE A 347 -5.45 0.03 -3.23
CA ILE A 347 -4.56 0.89 -2.44
C ILE A 347 -3.36 0.13 -1.88
N ASN A 348 -2.35 0.89 -1.43
CA ASN A 348 -1.06 0.36 -0.96
C ASN A 348 -1.05 -0.08 0.52
N GLY A 349 -2.20 -0.06 1.19
CA GLY A 349 -2.34 -0.55 2.57
C GLY A 349 -3.68 -0.17 3.18
N LEU A 350 -4.22 -1.04 4.03
CA LEU A 350 -5.53 -0.87 4.66
C LEU A 350 -5.55 0.20 5.79
N GLY A 351 -4.39 0.75 6.18
CA GLY A 351 -4.25 1.66 7.33
C GLY A 351 -3.97 0.96 8.66
N ALA A 352 -3.79 1.73 9.72
CA ALA A 352 -3.46 1.27 11.08
C ALA A 352 -4.21 2.10 12.14
N PRO A 353 -4.39 1.63 13.39
CA PRO A 353 -4.10 0.28 13.87
C PRO A 353 -5.10 -0.75 13.31
N ARG A 354 -4.64 -1.97 13.09
CA ARG A 354 -5.49 -3.10 12.68
C ARG A 354 -5.74 -4.03 13.85
N GLY A 355 -6.97 -4.47 14.00
CA GLY A 355 -7.34 -5.59 14.87
C GLY A 355 -7.75 -6.77 14.02
N PHE A 356 -7.44 -7.99 14.47
CA PHE A 356 -7.87 -9.22 13.83
C PHE A 356 -8.50 -10.17 14.83
N TRP A 357 -9.54 -10.89 14.40
CA TRP A 357 -10.02 -12.05 15.11
C TRP A 357 -9.03 -13.22 14.93
N THR A 358 -8.37 -13.60 16.03
CA THR A 358 -7.21 -14.51 16.02
C THR A 358 -7.48 -15.86 15.35
N PRO A 359 -8.63 -16.54 15.56
CA PRO A 359 -8.94 -17.80 14.87
C PRO A 359 -8.95 -17.71 13.35
N LEU A 360 -9.45 -16.60 12.75
CA LEU A 360 -9.38 -16.43 11.31
C LEU A 360 -7.93 -16.25 10.86
N LEU A 361 -7.17 -15.41 11.57
CA LEU A 361 -5.79 -15.11 11.21
C LEU A 361 -4.92 -16.38 11.24
N ARG A 362 -5.08 -17.23 12.26
CA ARG A 362 -4.42 -18.54 12.38
C ARG A 362 -4.80 -19.56 11.29
N ARG A 363 -5.90 -19.34 10.56
CA ARG A 363 -6.37 -20.24 9.49
C ARG A 363 -5.82 -19.83 8.11
N ILE A 364 -5.54 -18.53 7.93
CA ILE A 364 -5.04 -17.98 6.66
C ILE A 364 -3.52 -17.83 6.64
N ASN A 365 -2.88 -17.81 7.81
CA ASN A 365 -1.44 -18.01 7.99
C ASN A 365 -1.13 -19.51 7.95
#